data_AF-A0A524GNR0-F1
#
_entry.id   AF-A0A524GNR0-F1
#
_cell.length_a   1.000
_cell.length_b   1.000
_cell.length_c   1.000
_cell.angle_alpha   90.00
_cell.angle_beta   90.00
_cell.angle_gamma   90.00
#
_symmetry.space_group_name_H-M   'P 1'
#
loop_
_entity.id
_entity.type
_entity.pdbx_description
1 polymer ?
#
loop_
_entity_poly.entity_id
_entity_poly.type
_entity_poly.pdbx_seq_one_letter_code
_entity_poly.pdbx_strand_id
1 'polypeptide(L)'
;MSLRHRAFATFLFLMGLSLLFVPAARAAKPIVIGCPLSMAFLYGWDAERGATLAIEEINAAGGVVVGGEKRPFKIEVIDTRDLEPGVPVSEALLAMEKLILDKKADFIIGGPVRSEAALAAMPLLSKYKKVSILTTGALTPKYTALVAEQ
;
A
#
# COMPACT_ATOMS: atom_id res chain seq x y z
N MET A 1 17.36 23.97 53.35
CA MET A 1 16.89 22.96 52.37
C MET A 1 17.81 21.75 52.49
N SER A 2 17.31 20.60 52.96
CA SER A 2 18.17 19.44 53.26
C SER A 2 18.78 18.85 51.98
N LEU A 3 19.96 18.23 52.09
CA LEU A 3 20.71 17.65 50.97
C LEU A 3 19.85 16.73 50.07
N ARG A 4 18.85 16.07 50.67
CA ARG A 4 17.85 15.23 50.00
C ARG A 4 16.93 16.00 49.05
N HIS A 5 16.54 17.23 49.38
CA HIS A 5 15.69 18.07 48.52
C HIS A 5 16.45 18.61 47.31
N ARG A 6 17.74 18.90 47.48
CA ARG A 6 18.62 19.31 46.36
C ARG A 6 18.87 18.15 45.41
N ALA A 7 19.15 16.96 45.92
CA ALA A 7 19.32 15.76 45.10
C ALA A 7 18.07 15.40 44.29
N PHE A 8 16.88 15.53 44.91
CA PHE A 8 15.61 15.27 44.23
C PHE A 8 15.29 16.31 43.14
N ALA A 9 15.55 17.59 43.39
CA ALA A 9 15.39 18.65 42.39
C ALA A 9 16.35 18.49 41.20
N THR A 10 17.62 18.12 41.46
CA THR A 10 18.59 17.86 40.39
C THR A 10 18.22 16.63 39.57
N PHE A 11 17.69 15.58 40.20
CA PHE A 11 17.22 14.39 39.50
C PHE A 11 16.03 14.69 38.58
N LEU A 12 15.04 15.45 39.07
CA LEU A 12 13.90 15.91 38.25
C LEU A 12 14.34 16.81 37.09
N PHE A 13 15.32 17.68 37.32
CA PHE A 13 15.87 18.54 36.28
C PHE A 13 16.59 17.75 35.19
N LEU A 14 17.42 16.76 35.57
CA LEU A 14 18.11 15.88 34.62
C LEU A 14 17.14 14.98 33.83
N MET A 15 16.08 14.48 34.47
CA MET A 15 15.03 13.72 33.79
C MET A 15 14.25 14.59 32.80
N GLY A 16 13.93 15.84 33.17
CA GLY A 16 13.33 16.82 32.25
C GLY A 16 14.22 17.16 31.05
N LEU A 17 15.54 17.26 31.27
CA LEU A 17 16.51 17.54 30.21
C LEU A 17 16.67 16.36 29.24
N SER A 18 16.55 15.11 29.72
CA SER A 18 16.60 13.92 28.86
C SER A 18 15.43 13.80 27.88
N LEU A 19 14.28 14.38 28.19
CA LEU A 19 13.11 14.40 27.29
C LEU A 19 13.29 15.36 26.11
N LEU A 20 14.18 16.34 26.21
CA LEU A 20 14.49 17.30 25.13
C LEU A 20 15.44 16.72 24.07
N PHE A 21 16.10 15.59 24.36
CA PHE A 21 17.05 14.93 23.47
C PHE A 21 16.53 13.62 22.86
N VAL A 22 15.25 13.31 23.01
CA VAL A 22 14.63 12.21 22.27
C VAL A 22 14.57 12.63 20.81
N PRO A 23 15.32 11.98 19.89
CA PRO A 23 15.19 12.29 18.48
C PRO A 23 13.75 12.00 18.09
N ALA A 24 13.06 12.98 17.51
CA ALA A 24 11.74 12.75 16.94
C ALA A 24 11.88 11.62 15.92
N ALA A 25 11.36 10.44 16.24
CA ALA A 25 11.32 9.33 15.31
C ALA A 25 10.48 9.77 14.12
N ARG A 26 11.14 10.16 13.02
CA ARG A 26 10.46 10.41 11.76
C ARG A 26 9.88 9.08 11.34
N ALA A 27 8.55 8.96 11.39
CA ALA A 27 7.86 7.81 10.83
C ALA A 27 8.29 7.68 9.37
N ALA A 28 8.94 6.57 9.04
CA ALA A 28 9.39 6.29 7.68
C ALA A 28 8.18 6.36 6.74
N LYS A 29 8.31 7.09 5.63
CA LYS A 29 7.21 7.27 4.68
C LYS A 29 6.75 5.89 4.20
N PRO A 30 5.47 5.50 4.34
CA PRO A 30 5.03 4.19 3.92
C PRO A 30 5.18 4.01 2.40
N ILE A 31 5.33 2.77 1.96
CA ILE A 31 5.18 2.39 0.56
C ILE A 31 3.72 2.00 0.36
N VAL A 32 3.02 2.70 -0.52
CA VAL A 32 1.58 2.52 -0.71
C VAL A 32 1.31 1.44 -1.76
N ILE A 33 0.63 0.37 -1.34
CA ILE A 33 0.17 -0.73 -2.18
C ILE A 33 -1.29 -0.46 -2.54
N GLY A 34 -1.54 -0.13 -3.81
CA GLY A 34 -2.88 0.07 -4.34
C GLY A 34 -3.49 -1.25 -4.81
N CYS A 35 -4.68 -1.56 -4.32
CA CYS A 35 -5.39 -2.82 -4.59
C CYS A 35 -6.74 -2.55 -5.28
N PRO A 36 -6.79 -2.58 -6.63
CA PRO A 36 -8.03 -2.52 -7.39
C PRO A 36 -8.70 -3.91 -7.36
N LEU A 37 -9.72 -4.09 -6.53
CA LEU A 37 -10.31 -5.41 -6.23
C LEU A 37 -11.83 -5.37 -6.35
N SER A 38 -12.45 -6.47 -6.77
CA SER A 38 -13.92 -6.58 -6.83
C SER A 38 -14.48 -7.08 -5.51
N MET A 39 -14.84 -6.17 -4.61
CA MET A 39 -15.01 -6.46 -3.17
C MET A 39 -16.25 -7.29 -2.85
N ALA A 40 -17.23 -7.33 -3.74
CA ALA A 40 -18.42 -8.17 -3.60
C ALA A 40 -18.17 -9.67 -3.85
N PHE A 41 -16.98 -10.06 -4.32
CA PHE A 41 -16.69 -11.42 -4.79
C PHE A 41 -15.40 -12.00 -4.19
N LEU A 42 -15.29 -13.34 -4.20
CA LEU A 42 -14.16 -14.10 -3.64
C LEU A 42 -12.80 -13.53 -4.06
N TYR A 43 -12.65 -13.25 -5.36
CA TYR A 43 -11.42 -12.72 -5.94
C TYR A 43 -10.96 -11.36 -5.38
N GLY A 44 -11.88 -10.58 -4.78
CA GLY A 44 -11.56 -9.31 -4.15
C GLY A 44 -11.31 -9.44 -2.65
N TRP A 45 -12.30 -9.90 -1.89
CA TRP A 45 -12.17 -9.94 -0.43
C TRP A 45 -11.13 -10.94 0.08
N ASP A 46 -10.85 -12.03 -0.64
CA ASP A 46 -9.78 -12.96 -0.26
C ASP A 46 -8.40 -12.35 -0.54
N ALA A 47 -8.25 -11.69 -1.69
CA ALA A 47 -7.03 -10.97 -2.04
C ALA A 47 -6.72 -9.82 -1.07
N GLU A 48 -7.74 -9.05 -0.65
CA GLU A 48 -7.59 -8.00 0.37
C GLU A 48 -7.09 -8.59 1.69
N ARG A 49 -7.72 -9.66 2.18
CA ARG A 49 -7.36 -10.29 3.46
C ARG A 49 -5.94 -10.86 3.41
N GLY A 50 -5.58 -11.55 2.34
CA GLY A 50 -4.23 -12.07 2.14
C GLY A 50 -3.17 -10.97 2.07
N ALA A 51 -3.44 -9.89 1.31
CA ALA A 51 -2.55 -8.75 1.24
C ALA A 51 -2.42 -8.04 2.60
N THR A 52 -3.52 -7.89 3.34
CA THR A 52 -3.55 -7.28 4.66
C THR A 52 -2.71 -8.08 5.65
N LEU A 53 -2.92 -9.40 5.74
CA LEU A 53 -2.14 -10.29 6.60
C LEU A 53 -0.64 -10.19 6.30
N ALA A 54 -0.26 -10.28 5.02
CA ALA A 54 1.14 -10.17 4.62
C ALA A 54 1.75 -8.81 5.00
N ILE A 55 1.01 -7.72 4.80
CA ILE A 55 1.45 -6.38 5.17
C ILE A 55 1.60 -6.24 6.69
N GLU A 56 0.68 -6.80 7.47
CA GLU A 56 0.75 -6.80 8.94
C GLU A 56 1.99 -7.55 9.44
N GLU A 57 2.25 -8.75 8.93
CA GLU A 57 3.43 -9.55 9.29
C GLU A 57 4.75 -8.84 8.90
N ILE A 58 4.82 -8.29 7.69
CA ILE A 58 5.99 -7.55 7.21
C ILE A 58 6.23 -6.30 8.07
N ASN A 59 5.17 -5.54 8.37
CA ASN A 59 5.27 -4.34 9.19
C ASN A 59 5.63 -4.67 10.64
N ALA A 60 5.13 -5.77 11.20
CA ALA A 60 5.50 -6.26 12.53
C ALA A 60 6.99 -6.65 12.60
N ALA A 61 7.57 -7.15 11.51
CA ALA A 61 9.02 -7.38 11.37
C ALA A 61 9.84 -6.08 11.16
N GLY A 62 9.18 -4.92 11.18
CA GLY A 62 9.76 -3.59 11.03
C GLY A 62 9.69 -3.04 9.61
N GLY A 63 9.00 -3.69 8.68
CA GLY A 63 8.86 -3.24 7.30
C GLY A 63 10.01 -3.70 6.38
N VAL A 64 10.03 -3.17 5.16
CA VAL A 64 11.01 -3.52 4.12
C VAL A 64 12.20 -2.58 4.08
N VAL A 65 13.39 -3.10 3.79
CA VAL A 65 14.60 -2.29 3.68
C VAL A 65 14.68 -1.69 2.27
N VAL A 66 14.68 -0.37 2.17
CA VAL A 66 14.85 0.38 0.92
C VAL A 66 15.98 1.39 1.12
N GLY A 67 17.10 1.19 0.41
CA GLY A 67 18.25 2.09 0.53
C GLY A 67 18.85 2.17 1.95
N GLY A 68 18.72 1.09 2.75
CA GLY A 68 19.18 1.04 4.14
C GLY A 68 18.17 1.54 5.17
N GLU A 69 17.04 2.12 4.76
CA GLU A 69 15.95 2.54 5.66
C GLU A 69 14.82 1.50 5.68
N LYS A 70 14.32 1.17 6.87
CA LYS A 70 13.12 0.35 7.02
C LYS A 70 11.87 1.18 6.76
N ARG A 71 11.06 0.78 5.79
CA ARG A 71 9.80 1.45 5.42
C ARG A 71 8.61 0.49 5.57
N PRO A 72 7.51 0.90 6.22
CA PRO A 72 6.32 0.07 6.30
C PRO A 72 5.56 0.07 4.97
N PHE A 73 4.77 -0.97 4.73
CA PHE A 73 3.73 -0.95 3.71
C PHE A 73 2.44 -0.34 4.24
N LYS A 74 1.68 0.31 3.35
CA LYS A 74 0.32 0.75 3.59
C LYS A 74 -0.56 0.24 2.45
N ILE A 75 -1.65 -0.44 2.78
CA ILE A 75 -2.63 -0.88 1.79
C ILE A 75 -3.68 0.21 1.53
N GLU A 76 -4.05 0.40 0.27
CA GLU A 76 -5.19 1.21 -0.16
C GLU A 76 -6.01 0.38 -1.14
N VAL A 77 -7.21 -0.02 -0.72
CA VAL A 77 -8.12 -0.81 -1.55
C VAL A 77 -9.17 0.12 -2.15
N ILE A 78 -9.46 -0.06 -3.44
CA ILE A 78 -10.64 0.55 -4.06
C ILE A 78 -11.42 -0.55 -4.76
N ASP A 79 -12.72 -0.59 -4.47
CA ASP A 79 -13.64 -1.52 -5.10
C ASP A 79 -13.81 -1.17 -6.59
N THR A 80 -13.37 -2.08 -7.46
CA THR A 80 -13.51 -1.94 -8.92
C THR A 80 -14.92 -2.29 -9.39
N ARG A 81 -15.66 -3.08 -8.59
CA ARG A 81 -16.96 -3.67 -8.95
C ARG A 81 -16.95 -4.42 -10.28
N ASP A 82 -15.76 -4.79 -10.77
CA ASP A 82 -15.59 -5.32 -12.12
C ASP A 82 -15.98 -6.79 -12.22
N LEU A 83 -16.55 -7.42 -11.20
CA LEU A 83 -17.26 -8.70 -11.38
C LEU A 83 -18.78 -8.53 -11.34
N GLU A 84 -19.28 -7.34 -11.03
CA GLU A 84 -20.72 -7.08 -11.02
C GLU A 84 -21.28 -7.05 -12.46
N PRO A 85 -22.43 -7.71 -12.70
CA PRO A 85 -23.11 -7.65 -13.99
C PRO A 85 -23.48 -6.21 -14.37
N GLY A 86 -23.20 -5.83 -15.61
CA GLY A 86 -23.56 -4.51 -16.14
C GLY A 86 -22.65 -3.36 -15.72
N VAL A 87 -21.69 -3.56 -14.81
CA VAL A 87 -20.71 -2.54 -14.46
C VAL A 87 -19.69 -2.38 -15.60
N PRO A 88 -19.54 -1.16 -16.18
CA PRO A 88 -18.66 -0.94 -17.31
C PRO A 88 -17.19 -0.96 -16.90
N VAL A 89 -16.31 -1.26 -17.86
CA VAL A 89 -14.85 -1.26 -17.67
C VAL A 89 -14.32 0.08 -17.14
N SER A 90 -14.96 1.19 -17.50
CA SER A 90 -14.59 2.54 -17.05
C SER A 90 -14.58 2.69 -15.52
N GLU A 91 -15.42 1.96 -14.78
CA GLU A 91 -15.41 2.01 -13.31
C GLU A 91 -14.12 1.43 -12.73
N ALA A 92 -13.63 0.31 -13.28
CA ALA A 92 -12.35 -0.29 -12.90
C ALA A 92 -11.17 0.64 -13.24
N LEU A 93 -11.23 1.32 -14.39
CA LEU A 93 -10.22 2.30 -14.79
C LEU A 93 -10.21 3.53 -13.87
N LEU A 94 -11.39 4.01 -13.45
CA LEU A 94 -11.50 5.09 -12.48
C LEU A 94 -10.94 4.69 -11.10
N ALA A 95 -11.21 3.46 -10.64
CA ALA A 95 -10.62 2.93 -9.42
C ALA A 95 -9.08 2.89 -9.49
N MET A 96 -8.53 2.44 -10.62
CA MET A 96 -7.10 2.47 -10.91
C MET A 96 -6.52 3.89 -10.85
N GLU A 97 -7.14 4.85 -11.55
CA GLU A 97 -6.67 6.24 -11.53
C GLU A 97 -6.74 6.86 -10.14
N LYS A 98 -7.79 6.60 -9.35
CA LYS A 98 -7.88 7.07 -7.96
C LYS A 98 -6.77 6.48 -7.08
N LEU A 99 -6.45 5.19 -7.22
CA LEU A 99 -5.33 4.59 -6.51
C LEU A 99 -4.00 5.27 -6.85
N ILE A 100 -3.77 5.53 -8.14
CA ILE A 100 -2.53 6.12 -8.64
C ILE A 100 -2.41 7.61 -8.28
N LEU A 101 -3.47 8.39 -8.53
CA LEU A 101 -3.47 9.84 -8.49
C LEU A 101 -3.87 10.40 -7.13
N ASP A 102 -4.86 9.80 -6.46
CA ASP A 102 -5.38 10.33 -5.20
C ASP A 102 -4.68 9.66 -4.02
N LYS A 103 -4.64 8.32 -4.03
CA LYS A 103 -4.00 7.53 -2.97
C LYS A 103 -2.48 7.47 -3.09
N LYS A 104 -1.93 7.94 -4.21
CA LYS A 104 -0.49 7.96 -4.49
C LYS A 104 0.15 6.58 -4.36
N ALA A 105 -0.54 5.54 -4.85
CA ALA A 105 -0.02 4.18 -4.87
C ALA A 105 1.36 4.12 -5.54
N ASP A 106 2.33 3.52 -4.84
CA ASP A 106 3.68 3.26 -5.35
C ASP A 106 3.67 2.04 -6.28
N PHE A 107 2.95 0.99 -5.86
CA PHE A 107 2.74 -0.26 -6.58
C PHE A 107 1.26 -0.57 -6.69
N ILE A 108 0.87 -1.25 -7.78
CA ILE A 108 -0.46 -1.84 -7.91
C ILE A 108 -0.34 -3.35 -7.74
N ILE A 109 -1.16 -3.94 -6.88
CA ILE A 109 -1.20 -5.38 -6.63
C ILE A 109 -2.65 -5.85 -6.63
N GLY A 110 -2.92 -7.00 -7.26
CA GLY A 110 -4.28 -7.54 -7.32
C GLY A 110 -4.83 -7.52 -8.74
N GLY A 111 -5.94 -6.80 -8.93
CA GLY A 111 -6.69 -6.77 -10.18
C GLY A 111 -6.24 -5.66 -11.15
N PRO A 112 -7.12 -5.24 -12.10
CA PRO A 112 -8.53 -5.62 -12.21
C PRO A 112 -8.76 -7.12 -12.45
N VAL A 113 -9.92 -7.63 -12.00
CA VAL A 113 -10.22 -9.07 -11.96
C VAL A 113 -10.71 -9.59 -13.31
N ARG A 114 -11.52 -8.80 -14.04
CA ARG A 114 -11.94 -9.17 -15.40
C ARG A 114 -10.84 -8.91 -16.41
N SER A 115 -10.66 -9.85 -17.35
CA SER A 115 -9.58 -9.80 -18.34
C SER A 115 -9.65 -8.55 -19.23
N GLU A 116 -10.85 -8.14 -19.65
CA GLU A 116 -11.05 -6.93 -20.44
C GLU A 116 -10.72 -5.64 -19.66
N ALA A 117 -10.98 -5.62 -18.36
CA ALA A 117 -10.62 -4.50 -17.50
C ALA A 117 -9.12 -4.45 -17.24
N ALA A 118 -8.48 -5.60 -16.99
CA ALA A 118 -7.04 -5.71 -16.81
C ALA A 118 -6.28 -5.26 -18.06
N LEU A 119 -6.70 -5.71 -19.25
CA LEU A 119 -6.11 -5.28 -20.53
C LEU A 119 -6.29 -3.77 -20.76
N ALA A 120 -7.47 -3.23 -20.46
CA ALA A 120 -7.74 -1.79 -20.59
C ALA A 120 -6.94 -0.92 -19.59
N ALA A 121 -6.51 -1.49 -18.47
CA ALA A 121 -5.70 -0.78 -17.48
C ALA A 121 -4.21 -0.69 -17.84
N MET A 122 -3.70 -1.55 -18.74
CA MET A 122 -2.27 -1.58 -19.10
C MET A 122 -1.74 -0.23 -19.63
N PRO A 123 -2.45 0.51 -20.52
CA PRO A 123 -2.01 1.84 -20.94
C PRO A 123 -1.93 2.86 -19.81
N LEU A 124 -2.82 2.78 -18.79
CA LEU A 124 -2.77 3.65 -17.62
C LEU A 124 -1.53 3.36 -16.77
N LEU A 125 -1.23 2.08 -16.55
CA LEU A 125 -0.03 1.64 -15.84
C LEU A 125 1.24 2.14 -16.52
N SER A 126 1.32 2.02 -17.85
CA SER A 126 2.44 2.53 -18.65
C SER A 126 2.54 4.06 -18.59
N LYS A 127 1.42 4.78 -18.81
CA LYS A 127 1.33 6.25 -18.73
C LYS A 127 1.85 6.79 -17.40
N TYR A 128 1.45 6.18 -16.28
CA TYR A 128 1.83 6.60 -14.94
C TYR A 128 3.09 5.92 -14.40
N LYS A 129 3.76 5.10 -15.23
CA LYS A 129 4.97 4.33 -14.89
C LYS A 129 4.82 3.53 -13.60
N LYS A 130 3.68 2.85 -13.45
CA LYS A 130 3.37 2.06 -12.26
C LYS A 130 3.70 0.60 -12.48
N VAL A 131 4.47 0.06 -11.55
CA VAL A 131 4.70 -1.38 -11.47
C VAL A 131 3.40 -2.02 -10.98
N SER A 132 2.90 -2.99 -11.76
CA SER A 132 1.69 -3.73 -11.46
C SER A 132 2.02 -5.22 -11.34
N ILE A 133 1.60 -5.83 -10.24
CA ILE A 133 1.67 -7.26 -10.02
C ILE A 133 0.23 -7.78 -10.05
N LEU A 134 -0.19 -8.25 -11.23
CA LEU A 134 -1.52 -8.80 -11.44
C LEU A 134 -1.58 -10.21 -10.83
N THR A 135 -2.41 -10.39 -9.81
CA THR A 135 -2.47 -11.63 -9.02
C THR A 135 -3.87 -12.25 -8.91
N THR A 136 -4.93 -11.57 -9.36
CA THR A 136 -6.30 -12.08 -9.23
C THR A 136 -7.12 -11.96 -10.53
N GLY A 137 -7.80 -13.05 -10.88
CA GLY A 137 -8.88 -13.14 -11.87
C GLY A 137 -8.50 -13.10 -13.36
N ALA A 138 -7.59 -12.23 -13.77
CA ALA A 138 -7.29 -12.02 -15.18
C ALA A 138 -6.36 -13.11 -15.72
N LEU A 139 -6.94 -14.07 -16.46
CA LEU A 139 -6.25 -15.27 -16.99
C LEU A 139 -6.08 -15.28 -18.51
N THR A 140 -6.27 -14.13 -19.17
CA THR A 140 -6.12 -14.04 -20.63
C THR A 140 -4.65 -14.12 -21.07
N PRO A 141 -4.29 -14.96 -22.06
CA PRO A 141 -2.92 -15.03 -22.58
C PRO A 141 -2.48 -13.71 -23.24
N LYS A 142 -3.44 -12.88 -23.65
CA LYS A 142 -3.19 -11.58 -24.28
C LYS A 142 -2.45 -10.62 -23.34
N TYR A 143 -2.65 -10.73 -22.02
CA TYR A 143 -2.00 -9.85 -21.05
C TYR A 143 -0.48 -10.00 -21.12
N THR A 144 0.01 -11.24 -21.01
CA THR A 144 1.45 -11.55 -21.10
C THR A 144 2.01 -11.27 -22.50
N ALA A 145 1.25 -11.53 -23.56
CA ALA A 145 1.66 -11.22 -24.92
C ALA A 145 1.94 -9.72 -25.12
N LEU A 146 1.06 -8.85 -24.64
CA LEU A 146 1.24 -7.40 -24.73
C LEU A 146 2.42 -6.87 -23.91
N VAL A 147 2.78 -7.53 -22.80
CA VAL A 147 3.99 -7.19 -22.04
C VAL A 147 5.25 -7.59 -22.80
N ALA A 148 5.23 -8.72 -23.51
CA ALA A 148 6.38 -9.21 -24.27
C ALA A 148 6.66 -8.41 -25.56
N GLU A 149 5.67 -7.70 -26.08
CA GLU A 149 5.79 -6.83 -27.27
C GLU A 149 6.36 -5.43 -26.97
N GLN A 150 6.50 -5.05 -25.70
CA GLN A 150 7.02 -3.74 -25.26
C GLN A 150 8.51 -3.81 -24.92
#